data_AF-A0A7L4HH47-F1
#
_entry.id   AF-A0A7L4HH47-F1
#
_cell.length_a   1.000
_cell.length_b   1.000
_cell.length_c   1.000
_cell.angle_alpha   90.00
_cell.angle_beta   90.00
_cell.angle_gamma   90.00
#
_symmetry.space_group_name_H-M   'P 1'
#
loop_
_entity.id
_entity.type
_entity.pdbx_description
1 polymer ?
#
loop_
_entity_poly.entity_id
_entity_poly.type
_entity_poly.pdbx_seq_one_letter_code
_entity_poly.pdbx_strand_id
1 'polypeptide(L)'
;LLSCCLNAACMGLLDAGLPLSSLFCGVTCALDPDGAIILDPTARQERVSTGGGVPNLVCVSPPRALLTPPRSSQEARAVLTFAIDSTERKVLMATTKGSCSVEEMQQCVAAAQRAADTIFQFYRDSVQRRYSKS
;
A
#
# COMPACT_ATOMS: atom_id res chain seq x y z
N LEU A 1 -0.33 -3.19 -5.28
CA LEU A 1 0.51 -2.91 -6.49
C LEU A 1 1.41 -1.66 -6.37
N LEU A 2 0.91 -0.50 -5.91
CA LEU A 2 1.65 0.77 -5.90
C LEU A 2 2.95 0.73 -5.07
N SER A 3 2.93 0.10 -3.88
CA SER A 3 4.11 -0.08 -3.01
C SER A 3 5.26 -0.80 -3.72
N CYS A 4 4.96 -1.88 -4.43
CA CYS A 4 5.93 -2.66 -5.19
C CYS A 4 6.63 -1.80 -6.26
N CYS A 5 5.88 -0.98 -7.00
CA CYS A 5 6.46 -0.09 -8.00
C CYS A 5 7.39 0.96 -7.39
N LEU A 6 7.02 1.56 -6.25
CA LEU A 6 7.88 2.49 -5.52
C LEU A 6 9.19 1.82 -5.10
N ASN A 7 9.09 0.60 -4.60
CA ASN A 7 10.24 -0.17 -4.13
C ASN A 7 11.18 -0.55 -5.27
N ALA A 8 10.63 -1.03 -6.39
CA ALA A 8 11.39 -1.34 -7.59
C ALA A 8 12.06 -0.10 -8.20
N ALA A 9 11.34 1.04 -8.24
CA ALA A 9 11.89 2.29 -8.74
C ALA A 9 13.07 2.76 -7.89
N CYS A 10 12.97 2.72 -6.56
CA CYS A 10 14.07 3.12 -5.67
C CYS A 10 15.32 2.24 -5.90
N MET A 11 15.15 0.92 -5.98
CA MET A 11 16.27 0.02 -6.27
C MET A 11 16.85 0.22 -7.67
N GLY A 12 16.02 0.50 -8.67
CA GLY A 12 16.48 0.83 -10.01
C GLY A 12 17.31 2.12 -10.07
N LEU A 13 16.92 3.15 -9.31
CA LEU A 13 17.69 4.40 -9.20
C LEU A 13 19.04 4.17 -8.51
N LEU A 14 19.07 3.34 -7.47
CA LEU A 14 20.31 2.97 -6.78
C LEU A 14 21.26 2.16 -7.67
N ASP A 15 20.73 1.17 -8.39
CA ASP A 15 21.52 0.35 -9.33
C ASP A 15 22.05 1.18 -10.50
N ALA A 16 21.27 2.18 -10.96
CA ALA A 16 21.71 3.16 -11.95
C ALA A 16 22.79 4.14 -11.44
N GLY A 17 23.15 4.08 -10.15
CA GLY A 17 24.17 4.96 -9.56
C GLY A 17 23.76 6.43 -9.50
N LEU A 18 22.45 6.71 -9.54
CA LEU A 18 21.95 8.08 -9.51
C LEU A 18 22.08 8.66 -8.08
N PRO A 19 22.54 9.91 -7.93
CA PRO A 19 22.66 10.53 -6.62
C PRO A 19 21.25 10.78 -6.05
N LEU A 20 20.93 10.08 -4.97
CA LEU A 20 19.70 10.28 -4.19
C LEU A 20 20.05 10.93 -2.85
N SER A 21 19.26 11.90 -2.41
CA SER A 21 19.39 12.50 -1.07
C SER A 21 19.05 11.50 0.03
N SER A 22 18.12 10.58 -0.25
CA SER A 22 17.66 9.54 0.66
C SER A 22 16.96 8.41 -0.11
N LEU A 23 16.90 7.22 0.47
CA LEU A 23 16.08 6.12 -0.04
C LEU A 23 14.61 6.34 0.34
N PHE A 24 13.70 5.76 -0.43
CA PHE A 24 12.28 5.71 -0.09
C PHE A 24 11.72 4.31 -0.33
N CYS A 25 10.66 3.96 0.41
CA CYS A 25 9.93 2.72 0.21
C CYS A 25 8.43 2.97 0.22
N GLY A 26 7.71 2.21 -0.61
CA GLY A 26 6.27 2.09 -0.56
C GLY A 26 5.84 0.97 0.39
N VAL A 27 4.88 1.26 1.26
CA VAL A 27 4.22 0.27 2.12
C VAL A 27 2.71 0.39 1.94
N THR A 28 2.03 -0.74 1.74
CA THR A 28 0.57 -0.78 1.63
C THR A 28 -0.03 -1.40 2.90
N CYS A 29 -1.07 -0.78 3.45
CA CYS A 29 -1.82 -1.26 4.60
C CYS A 29 -3.27 -1.54 4.17
N ALA A 30 -3.82 -2.69 4.52
CA ALA A 30 -5.25 -2.96 4.43
C ALA A 30 -5.86 -2.90 5.83
N LEU A 31 -7.02 -2.22 5.96
CA LEU A 31 -7.86 -2.31 7.14
C LEU A 31 -9.00 -3.28 6.89
N ASP A 32 -9.14 -4.24 7.77
CA ASP A 32 -10.32 -5.09 7.84
C ASP A 32 -11.52 -4.34 8.44
N PRO A 33 -12.75 -4.83 8.20
CA PRO A 33 -13.97 -4.31 8.83
C PRO A 33 -13.89 -4.29 10.37
N ASP A 34 -13.15 -5.22 10.96
CA ASP A 34 -12.94 -5.35 12.41
C ASP A 34 -11.88 -4.38 12.97
N GLY A 35 -11.25 -3.56 12.12
CA GLY A 35 -10.21 -2.61 12.52
C GLY A 35 -8.81 -3.21 12.63
N ALA A 36 -8.62 -4.47 12.23
CA ALA A 36 -7.29 -5.06 12.12
C ALA A 36 -6.51 -4.45 10.94
N ILE A 37 -5.23 -4.14 11.17
CA ILE A 37 -4.33 -3.56 10.16
C ILE A 37 -3.40 -4.66 9.64
N ILE A 38 -3.43 -4.91 8.34
CA ILE A 38 -2.57 -5.86 7.64
C ILE A 38 -1.57 -5.06 6.79
N LEU A 39 -0.27 -5.33 6.98
CA LEU A 39 0.80 -4.74 6.18
C LEU A 39 1.13 -5.63 4.98
N ASP A 40 1.33 -5.01 3.82
CA ASP A 40 1.51 -5.64 2.52
C ASP A 40 0.44 -6.71 2.20
N PRO A 41 -0.84 -6.29 2.07
CA PRO A 41 -1.92 -7.21 1.72
C PRO A 41 -1.62 -7.90 0.38
N THR A 42 -1.94 -9.19 0.29
CA THR A 42 -1.87 -9.89 -1.00
C THR A 42 -2.89 -9.30 -1.97
N ALA A 43 -2.68 -9.46 -3.29
CA ALA A 43 -3.57 -8.95 -4.33
C ALA A 43 -5.06 -9.36 -4.15
N ARG A 44 -5.33 -10.44 -3.39
CA ARG A 44 -6.68 -10.90 -3.05
C ARG A 44 -7.34 -10.06 -1.95
N GLN A 45 -6.55 -9.48 -1.04
CA GLN A 45 -6.98 -8.65 0.09
C GLN A 45 -7.06 -7.15 -0.27
N GLU A 46 -6.42 -6.71 -1.36
CA GLU A 46 -6.51 -5.31 -1.85
C GLU A 46 -7.89 -4.92 -2.42
N ARG A 47 -8.87 -5.84 -2.45
CA ARG A 47 -10.23 -5.52 -2.89
C ARG A 47 -10.93 -4.70 -1.82
N VAL A 48 -11.10 -3.41 -2.08
CA VAL A 48 -11.86 -2.53 -1.20
C VAL A 48 -13.35 -2.70 -1.46
N SER A 49 -14.15 -2.96 -0.43
CA SER A 49 -15.62 -2.91 -0.49
C SER A 49 -16.06 -1.49 -0.80
N THR A 50 -16.08 -1.15 -2.09
CA THR A 50 -16.47 0.17 -2.54
C THR A 50 -18.00 0.19 -2.49
N GLY A 51 -18.58 0.76 -1.43
CA GLY A 51 -19.98 1.14 -1.42
C GLY A 51 -20.26 1.99 -2.67
N GLY A 52 -21.18 1.54 -3.52
CA GLY A 52 -21.44 2.13 -4.82
C GLY A 52 -21.85 3.59 -4.75
N GLY A 53 -20.89 4.49 -4.97
CA GLY A 53 -21.15 5.80 -5.55
C GLY A 53 -21.11 5.65 -7.07
N VAL A 54 -22.27 5.44 -7.69
CA VAL A 54 -22.43 5.55 -9.15
C VAL A 54 -22.19 7.01 -9.55
N PRO A 55 -21.17 7.38 -10.35
CA PRO A 55 -21.26 8.61 -11.10
C PRO A 55 -22.21 8.32 -12.27
N ASN A 56 -23.49 8.66 -12.08
CA ASN A 56 -24.45 9.03 -13.11
C ASN A 56 -24.26 8.36 -14.49
N LEU A 57 -24.64 7.08 -14.63
CA LEU A 57 -25.01 6.51 -15.92
C LEU A 57 -26.45 6.01 -15.80
N VAL A 58 -27.39 6.87 -16.18
CA VAL A 58 -28.79 6.53 -16.35
C VAL A 58 -28.88 5.44 -17.41
N CYS A 59 -29.05 4.19 -16.99
CA CYS A 59 -29.44 3.09 -17.87
C CYS A 59 -30.92 2.79 -17.61
N VAL A 60 -31.76 3.07 -18.60
CA VAL A 60 -33.21 2.95 -18.54
C VAL A 60 -33.62 1.48 -18.72
N SER A 61 -34.03 0.82 -17.62
CA SER A 61 -34.80 -0.46 -17.52
C SER A 61 -34.07 -1.81 -17.79
N PRO A 62 -34.55 -2.97 -17.27
CA PRO A 62 -35.42 -3.27 -16.11
C PRO A 62 -34.73 -4.23 -15.06
N PRO A 63 -35.35 -4.52 -13.90
CA PRO A 63 -34.70 -5.13 -12.76
C PRO A 63 -34.72 -6.67 -12.85
N ARG A 64 -33.55 -7.29 -12.94
CA ARG A 64 -33.43 -8.75 -12.79
C ARG A 64 -32.20 -9.08 -11.98
N ALA A 65 -32.48 -9.67 -10.82
CA ALA A 65 -31.55 -10.14 -9.82
C ALA A 65 -30.32 -10.84 -10.43
N LEU A 66 -29.13 -10.37 -10.08
CA LEU A 66 -27.94 -11.21 -10.03
C LEU A 66 -27.40 -11.13 -8.62
N LEU A 67 -27.60 -12.26 -7.95
CA LEU A 67 -26.99 -12.69 -6.72
C LEU A 67 -25.59 -12.10 -6.57
N THR A 68 -25.43 -11.20 -5.60
CA THR A 68 -24.10 -11.03 -5.01
C THR A 68 -23.72 -12.41 -4.45
N PRO A 69 -22.59 -13.00 -4.87
CA PRO A 69 -22.19 -14.32 -4.37
C PRO A 69 -22.06 -14.24 -2.84
N PRO A 70 -22.28 -15.35 -2.11
CA PRO A 70 -22.12 -15.39 -0.66
C PRO A 70 -20.73 -14.85 -0.30
N ARG A 71 -20.72 -13.80 0.52
CA ARG A 71 -19.58 -12.93 0.86
C ARG A 71 -18.53 -13.67 1.69
N SER A 72 -17.74 -14.53 1.06
CA SER A 72 -16.60 -15.21 1.71
C SER A 72 -15.25 -14.77 1.12
N SER A 73 -15.13 -13.51 0.72
CA SER A 73 -13.84 -12.88 0.38
C SER A 73 -13.67 -11.67 1.29
N GLN A 74 -12.66 -11.72 2.15
CA GLN A 74 -12.25 -10.66 3.06
C GLN A 74 -11.81 -9.45 2.23
N GLU A 75 -12.78 -8.62 1.85
CA GLU A 75 -12.54 -7.33 1.22
C GLU A 75 -12.14 -6.34 2.32
N ALA A 76 -11.04 -5.62 2.10
CA ALA A 76 -10.61 -4.59 3.03
C ALA A 76 -11.64 -3.45 3.04
N ARG A 77 -11.93 -2.91 4.22
CA ARG A 77 -12.74 -1.69 4.36
C ARG A 77 -12.02 -0.47 3.77
N ALA A 78 -10.71 -0.42 3.94
CA ALA A 78 -9.86 0.60 3.35
C ALA A 78 -8.48 0.05 3.02
N VAL A 79 -7.86 0.60 1.98
CA VAL A 79 -6.47 0.32 1.62
C VAL A 79 -5.72 1.63 1.53
N LEU A 80 -4.62 1.71 2.27
CA LEU A 80 -3.74 2.84 2.34
C LEU A 80 -2.38 2.47 1.76
N THR A 81 -1.72 3.39 1.08
CA THR A 81 -0.35 3.18 0.62
C THR A 81 0.46 4.43 0.91
N PHE A 82 1.62 4.25 1.50
CA PHE A 82 2.52 5.31 1.92
C PHE A 82 3.86 5.17 1.23
N ALA A 83 4.42 6.27 0.74
CA ALA A 83 5.84 6.36 0.46
C ALA A 83 6.52 6.99 1.67
N ILE A 84 7.53 6.32 2.20
CA ILE A 84 8.23 6.71 3.43
C ILE A 84 9.69 6.94 3.10
N ASP A 85 10.27 7.98 3.70
CA ASP A 85 11.68 8.33 3.60
C ASP A 85 12.56 7.51 4.57
N SER A 86 13.78 7.17 4.15
CA SER A 86 14.73 6.37 4.94
C SER A 86 15.48 7.10 6.05
N THR A 87 15.48 8.43 6.05
CA THR A 87 16.23 9.23 7.03
C THR A 87 15.33 9.65 8.19
N GLU A 88 14.25 10.36 7.89
CA GLU A 88 13.37 10.94 8.89
C GLU A 88 12.08 10.14 9.09
N ARG A 89 11.88 9.04 8.34
CA ARG A 89 10.63 8.26 8.31
C ARG A 89 9.42 9.12 7.97
N LYS A 90 9.65 10.23 7.28
CA LYS A 90 8.61 11.14 6.80
C LYS A 90 7.80 10.46 5.71
N VAL A 91 6.48 10.62 5.80
CA VAL A 91 5.57 10.21 4.72
C VAL A 91 5.71 11.23 3.59
N LEU A 92 6.27 10.79 2.47
CA LEU A 92 6.45 11.57 1.24
C LEU A 92 5.16 11.61 0.41
N MET A 93 4.37 10.54 0.47
CA MET A 93 3.12 10.38 -0.28
C MET A 93 2.18 9.46 0.51
N ALA A 94 0.87 9.72 0.46
CA ALA A 94 -0.16 8.83 0.96
C ALA A 94 -1.31 8.73 -0.05
N THR A 95 -1.79 7.51 -0.30
CA THR A 95 -3.02 7.26 -1.05
C THR A 95 -3.96 6.42 -0.22
N THR A 96 -5.25 6.75 -0.24
CA THR A 96 -6.28 6.03 0.52
C THR A 96 -7.41 5.65 -0.42
N LYS A 97 -7.85 4.40 -0.35
CA LYS A 97 -9.06 3.91 -1.01
C LYS A 97 -10.00 3.36 0.05
N GLY A 98 -11.28 3.71 -0.03
CA GLY A 98 -12.26 3.36 1.00
C GLY A 98 -12.33 4.39 2.11
N SER A 99 -12.86 3.98 3.27
CA SER A 99 -13.15 4.88 4.39
C SER A 99 -12.41 4.47 5.64
N CYS A 100 -11.53 5.34 6.15
CA CYS A 100 -10.81 5.16 7.41
C CYS A 100 -10.98 6.40 8.30
N SER A 101 -10.93 6.21 9.62
CA SER A 101 -10.87 7.30 10.59
C SER A 101 -9.47 7.92 10.65
N VAL A 102 -9.33 9.05 11.34
CA VAL A 102 -8.04 9.71 11.53
C VAL A 102 -7.12 8.86 12.41
N GLU A 103 -7.67 8.22 13.44
CA GLU A 103 -6.95 7.35 14.35
C GLU A 103 -6.43 6.11 13.61
N GLU A 104 -7.27 5.49 12.78
CA GLU A 104 -6.91 4.35 11.92
C GLU A 104 -5.79 4.71 10.94
N MET A 105 -5.89 5.89 10.31
CA MET A 105 -4.84 6.43 9.43
C MET A 105 -3.52 6.59 10.17
N GLN A 106 -3.54 7.20 11.36
CA GLN A 106 -2.35 7.42 12.18
C GLN A 106 -1.71 6.10 12.60
N GLN A 107 -2.51 5.10 12.97
CA GLN A 107 -2.03 3.76 13.29
C GLN A 107 -1.39 3.08 12.08
N CYS A 108 -1.99 3.23 10.89
CA CYS A 108 -1.45 2.72 9.64
C CYS A 108 -0.12 3.37 9.29
N VAL A 109 0.01 4.69 9.44
CA VAL A 109 1.28 5.40 9.24
C VAL A 109 2.34 4.87 10.21
N ALA A 110 2.03 4.75 11.50
CA ALA A 110 2.97 4.25 12.49
C ALA A 110 3.41 2.80 12.19
N ALA A 111 2.47 1.95 11.75
CA ALA A 111 2.76 0.58 11.35
C ALA A 111 3.63 0.52 10.09
N ALA A 112 3.30 1.34 9.08
CA ALA A 112 4.07 1.45 7.85
C ALA A 112 5.49 1.97 8.09
N GLN A 113 5.67 2.95 8.98
CA GLN A 113 6.98 3.46 9.37
C GLN A 113 7.86 2.39 10.01
N ARG A 114 7.29 1.53 10.87
CA ARG A 114 8.03 0.39 11.45
C ARG A 114 8.42 -0.64 10.40
N ALA A 115 7.53 -0.95 9.46
CA ALA A 115 7.84 -1.86 8.36
C ALA A 115 8.84 -1.26 7.36
N ALA A 116 8.85 0.06 7.19
CA ALA A 116 9.82 0.72 6.33
C ALA A 116 11.27 0.47 6.79
N ASP A 117 11.53 0.42 8.10
CA ASP A 117 12.87 0.15 8.63
C ASP A 117 13.40 -1.22 8.14
N THR A 118 12.56 -2.27 8.10
CA THR A 118 12.99 -3.60 7.62
C THR A 118 13.20 -3.61 6.10
N ILE A 119 12.40 -2.86 5.34
CA ILE A 119 12.58 -2.70 3.88
C ILE A 119 13.89 -1.96 3.58
N PHE A 120 14.20 -0.89 4.32
CA PHE A 120 15.45 -0.16 4.14
C PHE A 120 16.69 -0.98 4.53
N GLN A 121 16.58 -1.81 5.56
CA GLN A 121 17.62 -2.79 5.87
C GLN A 121 17.82 -3.75 4.70
N PHE A 122 16.73 -4.33 4.17
CA PHE A 122 16.81 -5.21 3.01
C PHE A 122 17.46 -4.55 1.79
N TYR A 123 17.17 -3.28 1.52
CA TYR A 123 17.81 -2.51 0.45
C TYR A 123 19.32 -2.41 0.63
N ARG A 124 19.75 -2.01 1.83
CA ARG A 124 21.18 -1.87 2.16
C ARG A 124 21.89 -3.21 2.06
N ASP A 125 21.31 -4.26 2.62
CA ASP A 125 21.89 -5.62 2.57
C ASP A 125 21.97 -6.16 1.14
N SER A 126 21.00 -5.82 0.30
CA SER A 126 20.97 -6.24 -1.11
C SER A 126 22.07 -5.55 -1.92
N VAL A 127 22.25 -4.24 -1.73
CA VAL A 127 23.34 -3.47 -2.35
C VAL A 127 24.69 -3.98 -1.83
N GLN A 128 24.86 -4.11 -0.51
CA GLN A 128 26.10 -4.64 0.06
C GLN A 128 26.45 -6.01 -0.52
N ARG A 129 25.51 -6.96 -0.56
CA ARG A 129 25.77 -8.30 -1.14
C ARG A 129 26.19 -8.26 -2.61
N ARG A 130 25.69 -7.30 -3.40
CA ARG A 130 26.05 -7.14 -4.81
C ARG A 130 27.44 -6.57 -5.00
N TYR A 131 27.88 -5.65 -4.15
CA TYR A 131 29.17 -4.96 -4.30
C TYR A 131 30.28 -5.46 -3.35
N SER A 132 29.99 -6.33 -2.38
CA SER A 132 30.97 -6.89 -1.43
C SER A 132 31.78 -8.07 -1.99
N LYS A 133 31.61 -8.43 -3.27
CA LYS A 133 32.39 -9.49 -3.95
C LYS A 133 33.50 -8.93 -4.84
N SER A 134 34.23 -7.94 -4.35
CA SER A 134 35.49 -7.51 -4.97
C SER A 134 36.69 -7.98 -4.15
#